data_AF-A0A435UNW2-F1
#
_entry.id   AF-A0A435UNW2-F1
#
_cell.length_a   1.000
_cell.length_b   1.000
_cell.length_c   1.000
_cell.angle_alpha   90.00
_cell.angle_beta   90.00
_cell.angle_gamma   90.00
#
_symmetry.space_group_name_H-M   'P 1'
#
loop_
_entity.id
_entity.type
_entity.pdbx_description
1 polymer ?
#
loop_
_entity_poly.entity_id
_entity_poly.type
_entity_poly.pdbx_seq_one_letter_code
_entity_poly.pdbx_strand_id
1 'polypeptide(L)'
;MNIQTNPAQIEKTSASFPAITEEPIRSNYLPEERLRLLGESLAKGDLTDLFGLTPFDFQARIRDSAKKILEVYRSTNAAQARGETITPAAQWLLDNNYLVEETIFQVKRDLPRRFYRQLPTLKLPDGGSVPRALALAWTYVAHSDSSVSATMFKSIVQGFQSVEPLKIGELWALPSLLRFVLIENLRRLAVRVNRTRQMRQIANDVADKVLATDDSADRQSILSNFSAHAQDTTFATQLLYRLRDGSQNAGKALEWLEGELEKTGSDAEEIIISEHHTLSSGNVTTGNIIRGLRLINDVDWTVWFEGVSRIDTVLRERTDFAALDFFSRDQYRTAIEELARRSNLSEYRVAEKAIELAGHAASDGDGDVVLTGSAHTDVGFFLVGPRRLELEKAIGYRPTISQTVKRAFGKTGWLGIVVPVFALTALLLVLSGNALANLGLSVPSIVLMLALFAVPASEG
;
A
#
# COMPACT_ATOMS: atom_id res chain seq x y z
N MET A 1 47.81 27.84 -8.79
CA MET A 1 47.26 28.46 -7.57
C MET A 1 47.50 27.48 -6.44
N ASN A 2 48.40 27.83 -5.51
CA ASN A 2 48.84 26.96 -4.42
C ASN A 2 47.66 26.60 -3.51
N ILE A 3 47.30 25.32 -3.47
CA ILE A 3 46.46 24.78 -2.40
C ILE A 3 47.44 24.22 -1.36
N GLN A 4 47.72 25.03 -0.34
CA GLN A 4 48.36 24.55 0.88
C GLN A 4 47.38 23.58 1.55
N THR A 5 47.63 22.28 1.41
CA THR A 5 46.99 21.26 2.24
C THR A 5 47.54 21.41 3.65
N ASN A 6 46.72 21.93 4.56
CA ASN A 6 47.04 22.05 5.97
C ASN A 6 47.04 20.63 6.61
N PRO A 7 48.18 20.11 7.06
CA PRO A 7 48.27 18.77 7.64
C PRO A 7 47.52 18.61 8.98
N ALA A 8 47.06 19.71 9.58
CA ALA A 8 46.28 19.70 10.83
C ALA A 8 44.77 19.42 10.66
N GLN A 9 44.26 19.23 9.44
CA GLN A 9 42.85 18.83 9.20
C GLN A 9 42.64 17.31 9.03
N ILE A 10 43.70 16.51 9.20
CA ILE A 10 43.63 15.04 9.15
C ILE A 10 43.30 14.43 10.54
N GLU A 11 43.24 15.24 11.59
CA GLU A 11 42.87 14.75 12.93
C GLU A 11 41.34 14.64 13.11
N LYS A 12 40.92 13.39 13.33
CA LYS A 12 39.60 12.93 13.85
C LYS A 12 38.41 13.00 12.90
N THR A 13 38.54 12.38 11.73
CA THR A 13 37.36 11.74 11.12
C THR A 13 37.44 10.25 11.44
N SER A 14 37.07 9.85 12.66
CA SER A 14 36.59 8.49 12.86
C SER A 14 35.46 8.32 11.86
N ALA A 15 35.63 7.51 10.82
CA ALA A 15 34.58 7.29 9.84
C ALA A 15 33.30 6.93 10.60
N SER A 16 32.25 7.73 10.44
CA SER A 16 31.00 7.50 11.16
C SER A 16 30.50 6.11 10.82
N PHE A 17 30.30 5.27 11.84
CA PHE A 17 29.73 3.93 11.66
C PHE A 17 28.32 4.09 11.06
N PRO A 18 28.04 3.58 9.85
CA PRO A 18 26.73 3.71 9.23
C PRO A 18 25.65 3.04 10.08
N ALA A 19 24.45 3.63 10.07
CA ALA A 19 23.34 3.16 10.88
C ALA A 19 22.98 1.69 10.58
N ILE A 20 22.55 0.96 11.61
CA ILE A 20 22.02 -0.41 11.48
C ILE A 20 20.85 -0.38 10.49
N THR A 21 20.86 -1.31 9.55
CA THR A 21 19.90 -1.36 8.46
C THR A 21 18.79 -2.35 8.76
N GLU A 22 17.56 -1.98 8.43
CA GLU A 22 16.40 -2.87 8.60
C GLU A 22 16.57 -4.13 7.73
N GLU A 23 16.24 -5.28 8.30
CA GLU A 23 16.29 -6.54 7.60
C GLU A 23 15.23 -6.62 6.49
N PRO A 24 15.54 -7.25 5.34
CA PRO A 24 14.56 -7.48 4.29
C PRO A 24 13.30 -8.17 4.82
N ILE A 25 12.16 -7.86 4.22
CA ILE A 25 10.91 -8.59 4.47
C ILE A 25 11.05 -9.96 3.82
N ARG A 26 11.53 -10.94 4.60
CA ARG A 26 11.80 -12.30 4.13
C ARG A 26 11.63 -13.29 5.28
N SER A 27 11.10 -14.47 4.95
CA SER A 27 11.03 -15.65 5.79
C SER A 27 11.22 -16.90 4.91
N ASN A 28 11.06 -18.08 5.49
CA ASN A 28 11.15 -19.34 4.74
C ASN A 28 10.13 -19.37 3.60
N TYR A 29 10.56 -19.70 2.39
CA TYR A 29 9.67 -19.81 1.25
C TYR A 29 8.59 -20.88 1.49
N LEU A 30 7.33 -20.56 1.16
CA LEU A 30 6.21 -21.49 1.30
C LEU A 30 5.56 -21.79 -0.06
N PRO A 31 5.28 -23.07 -0.36
CA PRO A 31 4.49 -23.43 -1.53
C PRO A 31 3.02 -23.00 -1.36
N GLU A 32 2.28 -22.99 -2.46
CA GLU A 32 0.90 -22.49 -2.55
C GLU A 32 -0.04 -23.07 -1.47
N GLU A 33 0.00 -24.38 -1.23
CA GLU A 33 -0.85 -25.02 -0.22
C GLU A 33 -0.58 -24.49 1.20
N ARG A 34 0.69 -24.27 1.53
CA ARG A 34 1.11 -23.71 2.83
C ARG A 34 0.75 -22.24 2.95
N LEU A 35 0.71 -21.50 1.85
CA LEU A 35 0.25 -20.10 1.84
C LEU A 35 -1.23 -19.99 2.19
N ARG A 36 -2.08 -20.93 1.76
CA ARG A 36 -3.49 -20.95 2.18
C ARG A 36 -3.62 -21.14 3.70
N LEU A 37 -2.90 -22.10 4.27
CA LEU A 37 -2.89 -22.32 5.72
C LEU A 37 -2.36 -21.10 6.48
N LEU A 38 -1.32 -20.45 5.94
CA LEU A 38 -0.77 -19.23 6.53
C LEU A 38 -1.79 -18.08 6.56
N GLY A 39 -2.59 -17.92 5.50
CA GLY A 39 -3.66 -16.95 5.46
C GLY A 39 -4.72 -17.19 6.54
N GLU A 40 -5.10 -18.46 6.74
CA GLU A 40 -6.02 -18.88 7.80
C GLU A 40 -5.45 -18.58 9.20
N SER A 41 -4.19 -18.94 9.46
CA SER A 41 -3.50 -18.64 10.72
C SER A 41 -3.41 -17.13 10.99
N LEU A 42 -3.13 -16.32 9.96
CA LEU A 42 -3.12 -14.86 10.08
C LEU A 42 -4.51 -14.33 10.49
N ALA A 43 -5.59 -14.86 9.90
CA ALA A 43 -6.95 -14.42 10.22
C ALA A 43 -7.40 -14.85 11.63
N LYS A 44 -6.92 -15.98 12.14
CA LYS A 44 -7.16 -16.43 13.53
C LYS A 44 -6.36 -15.62 14.56
N GLY A 45 -5.31 -14.93 14.14
CA GLY A 45 -4.39 -14.24 15.03
C GLY A 45 -3.36 -15.19 15.68
N ASP A 46 -3.06 -16.33 15.04
CA ASP A 46 -2.14 -17.35 15.56
C ASP A 46 -0.66 -16.98 15.37
N LEU A 47 -0.37 -15.95 14.56
CA LEU A 47 1.00 -15.52 14.24
C LEU A 47 1.57 -14.62 15.33
N THR A 48 2.70 -15.04 15.91
CA THR A 48 3.42 -14.32 16.97
C THR A 48 4.40 -13.27 16.45
N ASP A 49 4.84 -13.41 15.21
CA ASP A 49 5.66 -12.42 14.50
C ASP A 49 5.06 -12.20 13.10
N LEU A 50 5.11 -10.95 12.65
CA LEU A 50 4.69 -10.52 11.32
C LEU A 50 5.89 -9.97 10.54
N PHE A 51 7.05 -10.60 10.70
CA PHE A 51 8.26 -10.37 9.92
C PHE A 51 8.71 -8.91 9.98
N GLY A 52 8.77 -8.38 11.20
CA GLY A 52 9.14 -6.98 11.47
C GLY A 52 8.10 -5.95 11.02
N LEU A 53 6.84 -6.34 10.81
CA LEU A 53 5.74 -5.41 10.60
C LEU A 53 5.35 -4.73 11.92
N THR A 54 5.61 -3.44 12.01
CA THR A 54 5.20 -2.57 13.12
C THR A 54 4.22 -1.50 12.63
N PRO A 55 3.45 -0.84 13.50
CA PRO A 55 2.61 0.28 13.09
C PRO A 55 3.46 1.47 12.61
N PHE A 56 3.07 2.07 11.48
CA PHE A 56 3.70 3.28 10.96
C PHE A 56 2.69 4.19 10.26
N ASP A 57 3.04 5.48 10.11
CA ASP A 57 2.29 6.36 9.22
C ASP A 57 2.59 5.98 7.76
N PHE A 58 1.61 5.39 7.10
CA PHE A 58 1.71 4.87 5.74
C PHE A 58 2.18 5.93 4.72
N GLN A 59 1.68 7.16 4.82
CA GLN A 59 2.01 8.24 3.87
C GLN A 59 3.41 8.80 4.12
N ALA A 60 3.84 8.87 5.39
CA ALA A 60 5.21 9.18 5.74
C ALA A 60 6.16 8.08 5.25
N ARG A 61 5.78 6.81 5.44
CA ARG A 61 6.62 5.67 5.06
C ARG A 61 6.84 5.59 3.56
N ILE A 62 5.81 5.74 2.73
CA ILE A 62 5.98 5.79 1.26
C ILE A 62 6.94 6.90 0.83
N ARG A 63 6.84 8.08 1.46
CA ARG A 63 7.74 9.21 1.15
C ARG A 63 9.18 8.91 1.55
N ASP A 64 9.39 8.30 2.72
CA ASP A 64 10.71 7.84 3.16
C ASP A 64 11.27 6.78 2.20
N SER A 65 10.45 5.81 1.76
CA SER A 65 10.85 4.80 0.78
C SER A 65 11.28 5.40 -0.54
N ALA A 66 10.48 6.32 -1.08
CA ALA A 66 10.81 7.03 -2.31
C ALA A 66 12.12 7.82 -2.19
N LYS A 67 12.29 8.56 -1.07
CA LYS A 67 13.48 9.37 -0.82
C LYS A 67 14.74 8.49 -0.75
N LYS A 68 14.73 7.45 0.08
CA LYS A 68 15.89 6.57 0.28
C LYS A 68 16.26 5.81 -0.99
N ILE A 69 15.28 5.29 -1.74
CA ILE A 69 15.58 4.61 -3.01
C ILE A 69 16.22 5.59 -4.00
N LEU A 70 15.70 6.82 -4.13
CA LEU A 70 16.27 7.84 -5.00
C LEU A 70 17.69 8.26 -4.59
N GLU A 71 17.96 8.38 -3.28
CA GLU A 71 19.29 8.67 -2.76
C GLU A 71 20.29 7.58 -3.15
N VAL A 72 19.91 6.30 -2.99
CA VAL A 72 20.74 5.16 -3.34
C VAL A 72 20.94 5.06 -4.85
N TYR A 73 19.91 5.31 -5.65
CA TYR A 73 20.01 5.36 -7.11
C TYR A 73 21.04 6.41 -7.54
N ARG A 74 20.96 7.64 -7.01
CA ARG A 74 21.89 8.73 -7.33
C ARG A 74 23.33 8.42 -6.90
N SER A 75 23.52 7.88 -5.68
CA SER A 75 24.85 7.52 -5.20
C SER A 75 25.48 6.39 -6.02
N THR A 76 24.69 5.40 -6.39
CA THR A 76 25.11 4.26 -7.21
C THR A 76 25.45 4.69 -8.64
N ASN A 77 24.62 5.55 -9.24
CA ASN A 77 24.89 6.07 -10.59
C ASN A 77 26.18 6.90 -10.63
N ALA A 78 26.41 7.74 -9.62
CA ALA A 78 27.65 8.51 -9.51
C ALA A 78 28.88 7.60 -9.31
N ALA A 79 28.74 6.49 -8.57
CA ALA A 79 29.78 5.49 -8.42
C ALA A 79 30.09 4.77 -9.74
N GLN A 80 29.06 4.41 -10.52
CA GLN A 80 29.22 3.80 -11.83
C GLN A 80 30.01 4.70 -12.78
N ALA A 81 29.67 6.00 -12.79
CA ALA A 81 30.35 6.99 -13.62
C ALA A 81 31.84 7.17 -13.27
N ARG A 82 32.23 6.85 -12.03
CA ARG A 82 33.65 6.84 -11.59
C ARG A 82 34.37 5.50 -11.87
N GLY A 83 33.69 4.52 -12.46
CA GLY A 83 34.25 3.19 -12.73
C GLY A 83 34.32 2.29 -11.48
N GLU A 84 33.60 2.61 -10.41
CA GLU A 84 33.52 1.74 -9.23
C GLU A 84 32.73 0.47 -9.55
N THR A 85 33.10 -0.65 -8.93
CA THR A 85 32.35 -1.90 -9.06
C THR A 85 31.03 -1.83 -8.29
N ILE A 86 29.95 -2.21 -8.97
CA ILE A 86 28.59 -2.13 -8.44
C ILE A 86 28.07 -3.54 -8.21
N THR A 87 27.41 -3.76 -7.08
CA THR A 87 26.80 -5.07 -6.77
C THR A 87 25.65 -5.37 -7.74
N PRO A 88 25.37 -6.64 -8.07
CA PRO A 88 24.23 -7.00 -8.92
C PRO A 88 22.88 -6.45 -8.44
N ALA A 89 22.63 -6.43 -7.13
CA ALA A 89 21.41 -5.84 -6.55
C ALA A 89 21.30 -4.32 -6.83
N ALA A 90 22.41 -3.60 -6.84
CA ALA A 90 22.44 -2.18 -7.15
C ALA A 90 22.23 -1.91 -8.65
N GLN A 91 22.68 -2.81 -9.52
CA GLN A 91 22.42 -2.73 -10.96
C GLN A 91 20.91 -2.78 -11.26
N TRP A 92 20.15 -3.64 -10.57
CA TRP A 92 18.68 -3.66 -10.68
C TRP A 92 18.04 -2.29 -10.40
N LEU A 93 18.55 -1.53 -9.42
CA LEU A 93 18.04 -0.19 -9.11
C LEU A 93 18.30 0.80 -10.24
N LEU A 94 19.47 0.72 -10.88
CA LEU A 94 19.83 1.58 -12.01
C LEU A 94 18.96 1.30 -13.23
N ASP A 95 18.79 0.02 -13.56
CA ASP A 95 18.10 -0.42 -14.78
C ASP A 95 16.57 -0.21 -14.71
N ASN A 96 16.02 -0.04 -13.51
CA ASN A 96 14.56 -0.07 -13.28
C ASN A 96 14.00 1.17 -12.58
N ASN A 97 14.74 2.29 -12.56
CA ASN A 97 14.31 3.50 -11.86
C ASN A 97 12.90 3.97 -12.29
N TYR A 98 12.59 3.95 -13.59
CA TYR A 98 11.28 4.36 -14.09
C TYR A 98 10.12 3.51 -13.52
N LEU A 99 10.27 2.17 -13.52
CA LEU A 99 9.28 1.25 -12.96
C LEU A 99 9.03 1.53 -11.48
N VAL A 100 10.10 1.81 -10.73
CA VAL A 100 10.04 2.08 -9.30
C VAL A 100 9.34 3.42 -9.03
N GLU A 101 9.70 4.48 -9.76
CA GLU A 101 9.04 5.79 -9.66
C GLU A 101 7.56 5.71 -10.00
N GLU A 102 7.21 5.02 -11.09
CA GLU A 102 5.83 4.79 -11.50
C GLU A 102 5.05 4.03 -10.43
N THR A 103 5.62 2.96 -9.87
CA THR A 103 4.99 2.18 -8.79
C THR A 103 4.72 3.05 -7.56
N ILE A 104 5.68 3.89 -7.14
CA ILE A 104 5.51 4.81 -6.01
C ILE A 104 4.35 5.79 -6.28
N PHE A 105 4.24 6.29 -7.51
CA PHE A 105 3.14 7.16 -7.90
C PHE A 105 1.78 6.43 -7.85
N GLN A 106 1.70 5.23 -8.42
CA GLN A 106 0.50 4.39 -8.41
C GLN A 106 0.03 4.10 -6.98
N VAL A 107 0.95 3.70 -6.08
CA VAL A 107 0.62 3.46 -4.66
C VAL A 107 0.02 4.70 -3.99
N LYS A 108 0.59 5.89 -4.22
CA LYS A 108 0.06 7.14 -3.64
C LYS A 108 -1.32 7.50 -4.19
N ARG A 109 -1.53 7.28 -5.49
CA ARG A 109 -2.81 7.55 -6.18
C ARG A 109 -3.91 6.61 -5.67
N ASP A 110 -3.60 5.33 -5.59
CA ASP A 110 -4.59 4.27 -5.32
C ASP A 110 -4.87 4.09 -3.82
N LEU A 111 -3.95 4.51 -2.95
CA LEU A 111 -4.10 4.42 -1.49
C LEU A 111 -4.05 5.82 -0.82
N PRO A 112 -5.03 6.70 -1.09
CA PRO A 112 -5.10 8.00 -0.43
C PRO A 112 -5.36 7.84 1.07
N ARG A 113 -4.91 8.83 1.87
CA ARG A 113 -4.98 8.81 3.34
C ARG A 113 -6.35 8.45 3.90
N ARG A 114 -7.42 8.96 3.28
CA ARG A 114 -8.81 8.72 3.71
C ARG A 114 -9.21 7.26 3.48
N PHE A 115 -8.89 6.69 2.33
CA PHE A 115 -9.20 5.30 1.98
C PHE A 115 -8.43 4.33 2.87
N TYR A 116 -7.11 4.53 3.00
CA TYR A 116 -6.26 3.67 3.84
C TYR A 116 -6.75 3.60 5.30
N ARG A 117 -7.22 4.73 5.87
CA ARG A 117 -7.77 4.80 7.24
C ARG A 117 -9.12 4.10 7.42
N GLN A 118 -9.85 3.84 6.35
CA GLN A 118 -11.15 3.15 6.41
C GLN A 118 -11.00 1.63 6.38
N LEU A 119 -9.82 1.12 6.02
CA LEU A 119 -9.57 -0.31 5.98
C LEU A 119 -9.68 -0.92 7.39
N PRO A 120 -10.43 -2.01 7.55
CA PRO A 120 -10.43 -2.80 8.78
C PRO A 120 -9.02 -3.18 9.24
N THR A 121 -8.79 -3.14 10.54
CA THR A 121 -7.48 -3.38 11.15
C THR A 121 -7.44 -4.67 11.93
N LEU A 122 -6.30 -5.33 11.94
CA LEU A 122 -5.97 -6.37 12.91
C LEU A 122 -5.02 -5.84 13.99
N LYS A 123 -5.02 -6.49 15.15
CA LYS A 123 -4.08 -6.20 16.23
C LYS A 123 -2.79 -6.98 16.01
N LEU A 124 -1.67 -6.31 16.18
CA LEU A 124 -0.34 -6.92 16.19
C LEU A 124 -0.05 -7.52 17.58
N PRO A 125 0.83 -8.53 17.66
CA PRO A 125 1.30 -9.10 18.94
C PRO A 125 1.84 -8.04 19.91
N ASP A 126 2.54 -7.03 19.41
CA ASP A 126 3.16 -5.96 20.21
C ASP A 126 2.18 -4.85 20.66
N GLY A 127 0.87 -5.05 20.52
CA GLY A 127 -0.18 -4.12 20.95
C GLY A 127 -0.56 -3.03 19.94
N GLY A 128 0.16 -2.92 18.82
CA GLY A 128 -0.17 -2.05 17.70
C GLY A 128 -1.34 -2.53 16.84
N SER A 129 -1.77 -1.73 15.86
CA SER A 129 -2.78 -2.16 14.87
C SER A 129 -2.42 -1.68 13.47
N VAL A 130 -2.69 -2.52 12.46
CA VAL A 130 -2.47 -2.23 11.04
C VAL A 130 -3.65 -2.73 10.22
N PRO A 131 -3.90 -2.18 9.01
CA PRO A 131 -4.90 -2.74 8.11
C PRO A 131 -4.67 -4.23 7.87
N ARG A 132 -5.71 -5.06 7.98
CA ARG A 132 -5.57 -6.51 7.83
C ARG A 132 -5.12 -6.90 6.41
N ALA A 133 -5.56 -6.15 5.40
CA ALA A 133 -5.07 -6.30 4.02
C ALA A 133 -3.57 -5.99 3.87
N LEU A 134 -3.01 -5.06 4.66
CA LEU A 134 -1.57 -4.77 4.66
C LEU A 134 -0.80 -5.93 5.29
N ALA A 135 -1.24 -6.42 6.45
CA ALA A 135 -0.62 -7.56 7.11
C ALA A 135 -0.62 -8.82 6.23
N LEU A 136 -1.70 -9.02 5.46
CA LEU A 136 -1.81 -10.11 4.49
C LEU A 136 -0.78 -9.98 3.35
N ALA A 137 -0.68 -8.79 2.74
CA ALA A 137 0.31 -8.53 1.71
C ALA A 137 1.76 -8.63 2.24
N TRP A 138 2.01 -8.17 3.47
CA TRP A 138 3.31 -8.26 4.14
C TRP A 138 3.74 -9.71 4.36
N THR A 139 2.84 -10.49 4.94
CA THR A 139 3.03 -11.93 5.22
C THR A 139 3.28 -12.72 3.93
N TYR A 140 2.53 -12.41 2.87
CA TYR A 140 2.75 -13.00 1.55
C TYR A 140 4.15 -12.70 1.02
N VAL A 141 4.60 -11.43 1.05
CA VAL A 141 5.92 -11.04 0.53
C VAL A 141 7.03 -11.70 1.32
N ALA A 142 6.91 -11.79 2.64
CA ALA A 142 7.89 -12.46 3.49
C ALA A 142 8.08 -13.94 3.09
N HIS A 143 6.98 -14.68 2.87
CA HIS A 143 7.02 -16.12 2.57
C HIS A 143 7.10 -16.48 1.09
N SER A 144 7.13 -15.49 0.19
CA SER A 144 7.35 -15.68 -1.24
C SER A 144 8.72 -15.19 -1.70
N ASP A 145 9.55 -14.65 -0.79
CA ASP A 145 10.78 -13.91 -1.12
C ASP A 145 10.54 -12.84 -2.20
N SER A 146 9.43 -12.12 -2.08
CA SER A 146 8.94 -11.14 -3.06
C SER A 146 8.65 -11.71 -4.47
N SER A 147 8.64 -13.03 -4.66
CA SER A 147 8.26 -13.68 -5.92
C SER A 147 6.74 -13.70 -6.08
N VAL A 148 6.21 -12.68 -6.75
CA VAL A 148 4.76 -12.51 -6.89
C VAL A 148 4.17 -13.49 -7.90
N SER A 149 3.00 -14.03 -7.57
CA SER A 149 2.12 -14.78 -8.46
C SER A 149 0.67 -14.50 -8.09
N ALA A 150 -0.17 -14.22 -9.08
CA ALA A 150 -1.59 -13.99 -8.88
C ALA A 150 -2.28 -15.20 -8.23
N THR A 151 -1.87 -16.43 -8.61
CA THR A 151 -2.38 -17.68 -8.06
C THR A 151 -1.98 -17.87 -6.60
N MET A 152 -0.69 -17.72 -6.28
CA MET A 152 -0.21 -17.86 -4.90
C MET A 152 -0.80 -16.79 -3.97
N PHE A 153 -0.94 -15.57 -4.48
CA PHE A 153 -1.56 -14.48 -3.74
C PHE A 153 -3.06 -14.72 -3.52
N LYS A 154 -3.76 -15.28 -4.51
CA LYS A 154 -5.13 -15.76 -4.36
C LYS A 154 -5.24 -16.83 -3.26
N SER A 155 -4.30 -17.77 -3.19
CA SER A 155 -4.36 -18.88 -2.22
C SER A 155 -4.23 -18.40 -0.77
N ILE A 156 -3.32 -17.46 -0.46
CA ILE A 156 -3.25 -16.86 0.89
C ILE A 156 -4.49 -16.01 1.21
N VAL A 157 -5.02 -15.27 0.24
CA VAL A 157 -6.25 -14.47 0.41
C VAL A 157 -7.46 -15.35 0.68
N GLN A 158 -7.60 -16.47 -0.02
CA GLN A 158 -8.66 -17.45 0.23
C GLN A 158 -8.53 -18.12 1.60
N GLY A 159 -7.29 -18.38 2.03
CA GLY A 159 -6.96 -18.84 3.38
C GLY A 159 -7.47 -17.87 4.44
N PHE A 160 -7.13 -16.58 4.31
CA PHE A 160 -7.59 -15.55 5.22
C PHE A 160 -9.11 -15.45 5.27
N GLN A 161 -9.75 -15.43 4.09
CA GLN A 161 -11.19 -15.32 3.99
C GLN A 161 -11.94 -16.55 4.53
N SER A 162 -11.29 -17.70 4.73
CA SER A 162 -11.90 -18.89 5.34
C SER A 162 -12.43 -18.63 6.75
N VAL A 163 -11.76 -17.74 7.47
CA VAL A 163 -12.10 -17.35 8.85
C VAL A 163 -13.03 -16.14 8.85
N GLU A 164 -12.62 -15.05 8.17
CA GLU A 164 -13.40 -13.83 8.10
C GLU A 164 -13.38 -13.24 6.67
N PRO A 165 -14.54 -13.02 6.02
CA PRO A 165 -14.59 -12.39 4.72
C PRO A 165 -13.91 -11.00 4.70
N LEU A 166 -13.12 -10.76 3.65
CA LEU A 166 -12.60 -9.43 3.37
C LEU A 166 -13.70 -8.55 2.77
N LYS A 167 -13.65 -7.26 3.04
CA LYS A 167 -14.55 -6.28 2.42
C LYS A 167 -14.13 -6.04 0.96
N ILE A 168 -15.07 -5.58 0.14
CA ILE A 168 -14.86 -5.21 -1.26
C ILE A 168 -13.69 -4.21 -1.37
N GLY A 169 -13.74 -3.12 -0.60
CA GLY A 169 -12.64 -2.14 -0.55
C GLY A 169 -11.29 -2.72 -0.10
N GLU A 170 -11.24 -3.77 0.72
CA GLU A 170 -9.98 -4.40 1.09
C GLU A 170 -9.39 -5.23 -0.03
N LEU A 171 -10.22 -6.00 -0.73
CA LEU A 171 -9.80 -6.77 -1.90
C LEU A 171 -9.25 -5.84 -3.00
N TRP A 172 -9.88 -4.68 -3.21
CA TRP A 172 -9.38 -3.65 -4.13
C TRP A 172 -8.09 -2.98 -3.64
N ALA A 173 -7.84 -2.92 -2.33
CA ALA A 173 -6.60 -2.36 -1.79
C ALA A 173 -5.40 -3.30 -1.95
N LEU A 174 -5.61 -4.62 -2.03
CA LEU A 174 -4.55 -5.63 -2.02
C LEU A 174 -3.48 -5.44 -3.11
N PRO A 175 -3.79 -5.14 -4.39
CA PRO A 175 -2.77 -4.94 -5.41
C PRO A 175 -1.84 -3.76 -5.08
N SER A 176 -2.41 -2.64 -4.62
CA SER A 176 -1.64 -1.44 -4.29
C SER A 176 -0.89 -1.59 -2.97
N LEU A 177 -1.41 -2.38 -2.02
CA LEU A 177 -0.68 -2.76 -0.81
C LEU A 177 0.48 -3.71 -1.14
N LEU A 178 0.30 -4.64 -2.07
CA LEU A 178 1.37 -5.52 -2.53
C LEU A 178 2.50 -4.71 -3.21
N ARG A 179 2.16 -3.76 -4.10
CA ARG A 179 3.12 -2.78 -4.65
C ARG A 179 3.88 -2.05 -3.54
N PHE A 180 3.15 -1.57 -2.53
CA PHE A 180 3.76 -0.87 -1.39
C PHE A 180 4.77 -1.75 -0.64
N VAL A 181 4.41 -2.99 -0.31
CA VAL A 181 5.30 -3.90 0.45
C VAL A 181 6.56 -4.23 -0.35
N LEU A 182 6.43 -4.42 -1.67
CA LEU A 182 7.59 -4.62 -2.55
C LEU A 182 8.51 -3.40 -2.60
N ILE A 183 7.96 -2.18 -2.68
CA ILE A 183 8.72 -0.93 -2.62
C ILE A 183 9.38 -0.75 -1.25
N GLU A 184 8.70 -1.10 -0.16
CA GLU A 184 9.27 -1.08 1.18
C GLU A 184 10.42 -2.07 1.31
N ASN A 185 10.30 -3.28 0.75
CA ASN A 185 11.40 -4.25 0.75
C ASN A 185 12.57 -3.78 -0.12
N LEU A 186 12.28 -3.16 -1.28
CA LEU A 186 13.29 -2.55 -2.14
C LEU A 186 14.05 -1.44 -1.42
N ARG A 187 13.36 -0.60 -0.65
CA ARG A 187 13.99 0.43 0.19
C ARG A 187 14.95 -0.19 1.20
N ARG A 188 14.54 -1.25 1.91
CA ARG A 188 15.41 -1.95 2.87
C ARG A 188 16.68 -2.46 2.20
N LEU A 189 16.53 -3.11 1.04
CA LEU A 189 17.67 -3.60 0.24
C LEU A 189 18.54 -2.47 -0.30
N ALA A 190 17.96 -1.38 -0.80
CA ALA A 190 18.69 -0.23 -1.30
C ALA A 190 19.55 0.42 -0.20
N VAL A 191 18.99 0.58 1.01
CA VAL A 191 19.75 1.11 2.16
C VAL A 191 20.90 0.17 2.53
N ARG A 192 20.68 -1.15 2.52
CA ARG A 192 21.75 -2.14 2.75
C ARG A 192 22.85 -2.06 1.70
N VAL A 193 22.49 -2.00 0.41
CA VAL A 193 23.43 -1.82 -0.71
C VAL A 193 24.32 -0.60 -0.50
N ASN A 194 23.72 0.54 -0.11
CA ASN A 194 24.49 1.76 0.12
C ASN A 194 25.39 1.66 1.35
N ARG A 195 24.94 1.01 2.44
CA ARG A 195 25.78 0.71 3.61
C ARG A 195 26.96 -0.19 3.23
N THR A 196 26.72 -1.29 2.53
CA THR A 196 27.77 -2.21 2.05
C THR A 196 28.80 -1.46 1.20
N ARG A 197 28.36 -0.57 0.29
CA ARG A 197 29.27 0.27 -0.49
C ARG A 197 30.12 1.20 0.41
N GLN A 198 29.50 1.86 1.39
CA GLN A 198 30.22 2.72 2.34
C GLN A 198 31.24 1.93 3.17
N MET A 199 30.89 0.73 3.65
CA MET A 199 31.81 -0.16 4.36
C MET A 199 33.01 -0.57 3.52
N ARG A 200 32.80 -0.94 2.25
CA ARG A 200 33.92 -1.25 1.33
C ARG A 200 34.83 -0.06 1.09
N GLN A 201 34.26 1.14 0.95
CA GLN A 201 35.04 2.35 0.77
C GLN A 201 35.90 2.64 2.00
N ILE A 202 35.32 2.54 3.21
CA ILE A 202 36.05 2.74 4.46
C ILE A 202 37.15 1.67 4.61
N ALA A 203 36.89 0.41 4.27
CA ALA A 203 37.90 -0.65 4.28
C ALA A 203 39.05 -0.38 3.31
N ASN A 204 38.77 0.11 2.09
CA ASN A 204 39.81 0.49 1.14
C ASN A 204 40.67 1.65 1.67
N ASP A 205 40.04 2.70 2.21
CA ASP A 205 40.75 3.85 2.77
C ASP A 205 41.65 3.45 3.96
N VAL A 206 41.18 2.52 4.80
CA VAL A 206 41.97 1.96 5.91
C VAL A 206 43.13 1.13 5.38
N ALA A 207 42.88 0.23 4.43
CA ALA A 207 43.92 -0.59 3.82
C ALA A 207 45.02 0.28 3.19
N ASP A 208 44.66 1.33 2.46
CA ASP A 208 45.62 2.24 1.81
C ASP A 208 46.50 2.94 2.85
N LYS A 209 45.92 3.42 3.96
CA LYS A 209 46.67 4.04 5.07
C LYS A 209 47.61 3.06 5.76
N VAL A 210 47.14 1.84 6.01
CA VAL A 210 47.91 0.79 6.71
C VAL A 210 49.07 0.30 5.84
N LEU A 211 48.84 0.10 4.54
CA LEU A 211 49.87 -0.33 3.59
C LEU A 211 50.91 0.76 3.29
N ALA A 212 50.52 2.04 3.37
CA ALA A 212 51.43 3.17 3.20
C ALA A 212 52.25 3.53 4.45
N THR A 213 51.93 2.93 5.61
CA THR A 213 52.61 3.22 6.88
C THR A 213 53.67 2.17 7.16
N ASP A 214 54.94 2.57 7.28
CA ASP A 214 56.07 1.66 7.53
C ASP A 214 56.21 1.26 9.01
N ASP A 215 55.87 2.15 9.95
CA ASP A 215 55.97 1.88 11.38
C ASP A 215 54.84 0.98 11.91
N SER A 216 55.21 0.03 12.77
CA SER A 216 54.29 -0.95 13.32
C SER A 216 53.38 -0.37 14.40
N ALA A 217 53.82 0.63 15.18
CA ALA A 217 53.01 1.22 16.24
C ALA A 217 51.95 2.15 15.65
N ASP A 218 52.32 2.93 14.63
CA ASP A 218 51.40 3.79 13.89
C ASP A 218 50.31 2.99 13.17
N ARG A 219 50.66 1.85 12.54
CA ARG A 219 49.65 0.93 11.96
C ARG A 219 48.65 0.44 13.01
N GLN A 220 49.13 0.02 14.17
CA GLN A 220 48.26 -0.47 15.24
C GLN A 220 47.33 0.63 15.76
N SER A 221 47.85 1.86 15.88
CA SER A 221 47.05 3.03 16.25
C SER A 221 45.94 3.28 15.24
N ILE A 222 46.23 3.25 13.93
CA ILE A 222 45.23 3.39 12.86
C ILE A 222 44.15 2.32 13.01
N LEU A 223 44.54 1.04 13.04
CA LEU A 223 43.61 -0.10 13.08
C LEU A 223 42.71 -0.10 14.33
N SER A 224 43.25 0.29 15.49
CA SER A 224 42.49 0.33 16.75
C SER A 224 41.26 1.26 16.70
N ASN A 225 41.27 2.29 15.83
CA ASN A 225 40.11 3.16 15.60
C ASN A 225 38.96 2.46 14.83
N PHE A 226 39.22 1.29 14.26
CA PHE A 226 38.29 0.54 13.41
C PHE A 226 37.87 -0.80 14.01
N SER A 227 38.13 -1.09 15.30
CA SER A 227 37.70 -2.36 15.93
C SER A 227 36.19 -2.59 15.82
N ALA A 228 35.35 -1.55 15.92
CA ALA A 228 33.91 -1.70 15.69
C ALA A 228 33.56 -2.03 14.23
N HIS A 229 34.33 -1.51 13.26
CA HIS A 229 34.15 -1.81 11.84
C HIS A 229 34.61 -3.22 11.48
N ALA A 230 35.62 -3.75 12.17
CA ALA A 230 36.09 -5.12 11.99
C ALA A 230 35.01 -6.19 12.30
N GLN A 231 33.95 -5.83 13.03
CA GLN A 231 32.79 -6.70 13.29
C GLN A 231 31.74 -6.67 12.16
N ASP A 232 31.83 -5.72 11.22
CA ASP A 232 30.95 -5.68 10.04
C ASP A 232 31.53 -6.60 8.95
N THR A 233 30.75 -7.58 8.51
CA THR A 233 31.18 -8.62 7.56
C THR A 233 31.72 -8.04 6.26
N THR A 234 31.11 -6.97 5.75
CA THR A 234 31.54 -6.33 4.51
C THR A 234 32.88 -5.62 4.68
N PHE A 235 33.05 -4.85 5.77
CA PHE A 235 34.32 -4.18 6.05
C PHE A 235 35.45 -5.20 6.27
N ALA A 236 35.21 -6.20 7.11
CA ALA A 236 36.19 -7.23 7.43
C ALA A 236 36.62 -8.02 6.18
N THR A 237 35.67 -8.45 5.35
CA THR A 237 35.95 -9.19 4.11
C THR A 237 36.76 -8.35 3.12
N GLN A 238 36.41 -7.07 2.96
CA GLN A 238 37.12 -6.18 2.04
C GLN A 238 38.54 -5.86 2.54
N LEU A 239 38.70 -5.63 3.85
CA LEU A 239 40.00 -5.38 4.46
C LEU A 239 40.89 -6.62 4.37
N LEU A 240 40.35 -7.80 4.67
CA LEU A 240 41.02 -9.09 4.53
C LEU A 240 41.54 -9.28 3.09
N TYR A 241 40.69 -9.05 2.09
CA TYR A 241 41.09 -9.14 0.68
C TYR A 241 42.25 -8.19 0.34
N ARG A 242 42.17 -6.92 0.77
CA ARG A 242 43.21 -5.91 0.52
C ARG A 242 44.53 -6.21 1.24
N LEU A 243 44.48 -6.75 2.45
CA LEU A 243 45.68 -7.08 3.25
C LEU A 243 46.37 -8.36 2.75
N ARG A 244 45.60 -9.35 2.26
CA ARG A 244 46.15 -10.60 1.72
C ARG A 244 46.92 -10.41 0.42
N ASP A 245 46.52 -9.43 -0.38
CA ASP A 245 47.22 -9.03 -1.61
C ASP A 245 48.42 -8.09 -1.33
N GLY A 246 48.65 -7.69 -0.07
CA GLY A 246 49.74 -6.83 0.37
C GLY A 246 51.08 -7.57 0.60
N SER A 247 52.19 -6.83 0.64
CA SER A 247 53.55 -7.37 0.86
C SER A 247 53.77 -7.92 2.29
N GLN A 248 54.99 -8.39 2.61
CA GLN A 248 55.41 -8.92 3.93
C GLN A 248 55.03 -8.04 5.14
N ASN A 249 54.69 -6.77 4.94
CA ASN A 249 54.34 -5.81 6.00
C ASN A 249 52.88 -5.92 6.50
N ALA A 250 52.01 -6.69 5.84
CA ALA A 250 50.59 -6.81 6.20
C ALA A 250 50.29 -7.81 7.33
N GLY A 251 51.27 -8.63 7.76
CA GLY A 251 51.06 -9.72 8.72
C GLY A 251 50.41 -9.30 10.03
N LYS A 252 50.92 -8.23 10.69
CA LYS A 252 50.34 -7.73 11.95
C LYS A 252 48.95 -7.12 11.80
N ALA A 253 48.65 -6.56 10.63
CA ALA A 253 47.31 -6.02 10.36
C ALA A 253 46.29 -7.15 10.15
N LEU A 254 46.75 -8.25 9.55
CA LEU A 254 45.97 -9.48 9.41
C LEU A 254 45.71 -10.12 10.79
N GLU A 255 46.76 -10.29 11.61
CA GLU A 255 46.65 -10.78 12.99
C GLU A 255 45.69 -9.93 13.83
N TRP A 256 45.72 -8.61 13.66
CA TRP A 256 44.76 -7.72 14.31
C TRP A 256 43.32 -8.00 13.87
N LEU A 257 43.08 -8.12 12.56
CA LEU A 257 41.73 -8.37 12.03
C LEU A 257 41.19 -9.74 12.49
N GLU A 258 42.01 -10.78 12.42
CA GLU A 258 41.70 -12.11 12.93
C GLU A 258 41.36 -12.05 14.43
N GLY A 259 42.18 -11.34 15.22
CA GLY A 259 41.92 -11.16 16.65
C GLY A 259 40.64 -10.36 16.97
N GLU A 260 40.21 -9.43 16.11
CA GLU A 260 38.90 -8.77 16.29
C GLU A 260 37.73 -9.69 15.92
N LEU A 261 37.87 -10.54 14.90
CA LEU A 261 36.84 -11.51 14.50
C LEU A 261 36.65 -12.60 15.57
N GLU A 262 37.74 -13.11 16.14
CA GLU A 262 37.73 -14.11 17.19
C GLU A 262 36.99 -13.63 18.45
N LYS A 263 37.09 -12.34 18.81
CA LYS A 263 36.33 -11.77 19.95
C LYS A 263 34.82 -11.89 19.78
N THR A 264 34.34 -11.95 18.53
CA THR A 264 32.92 -12.15 18.19
C THR A 264 32.58 -13.59 17.83
N GLY A 265 33.53 -14.51 17.93
CA GLY A 265 33.34 -15.93 17.62
C GLY A 265 33.21 -16.24 16.13
N SER A 266 33.74 -15.37 15.25
CA SER A 266 33.79 -15.55 13.80
C SER A 266 35.22 -15.76 13.33
N ASP A 267 35.40 -16.23 12.10
CA ASP A 267 36.71 -16.28 11.44
C ASP A 267 36.66 -15.72 10.01
N ALA A 268 37.81 -15.73 9.33
CA ALA A 268 37.98 -15.25 7.96
C ALA A 268 37.13 -16.03 6.93
N GLU A 269 36.94 -17.33 7.10
CA GLU A 269 36.15 -18.15 6.19
C GLU A 269 34.66 -17.85 6.35
N GLU A 270 34.19 -17.74 7.60
CA GLU A 270 32.80 -17.44 7.93
C GLU A 270 32.36 -16.06 7.44
N ILE A 271 33.20 -15.01 7.58
CA ILE A 271 32.86 -13.68 7.04
C ILE A 271 32.79 -13.67 5.50
N ILE A 272 33.63 -14.45 4.81
CA ILE A 272 33.60 -14.56 3.35
C ILE A 272 32.32 -15.25 2.90
N ILE A 273 31.95 -16.37 3.55
CA ILE A 273 30.73 -17.12 3.24
C ILE A 273 29.49 -16.27 3.52
N SER A 274 29.44 -15.57 4.65
CA SER A 274 28.29 -14.73 5.04
C SER A 274 28.12 -13.50 4.13
N GLU A 275 29.21 -12.85 3.70
CA GLU A 275 29.17 -11.78 2.71
C GLU A 275 28.64 -12.30 1.36
N HIS A 276 29.14 -13.44 0.88
CA HIS A 276 28.66 -14.05 -0.36
C HIS A 276 27.17 -14.38 -0.30
N HIS A 277 26.70 -15.00 0.79
CA HIS A 277 25.29 -15.32 1.00
C HIS A 277 24.41 -14.06 1.04
N THR A 278 24.89 -12.99 1.68
CA THR A 278 24.19 -11.70 1.75
C THR A 278 24.04 -11.07 0.37
N LEU A 279 25.10 -11.03 -0.44
CA LEU A 279 25.08 -10.49 -1.79
C LEU A 279 24.19 -11.31 -2.74
N SER A 280 24.35 -12.62 -2.72
CA SER A 280 23.59 -13.55 -3.57
C SER A 280 22.10 -13.48 -3.26
N SER A 281 21.73 -13.56 -1.98
CA SER A 281 20.32 -13.51 -1.58
C SER A 281 19.72 -12.11 -1.80
N GLY A 282 20.46 -11.03 -1.56
CA GLY A 282 20.01 -9.67 -1.85
C GLY A 282 19.76 -9.43 -3.34
N ASN A 283 20.61 -9.99 -4.21
CA ASN A 283 20.41 -9.93 -5.66
C ASN A 283 19.15 -10.67 -6.12
N VAL A 284 18.90 -11.88 -5.60
CA VAL A 284 17.72 -12.67 -5.94
C VAL A 284 16.44 -11.94 -5.57
N THR A 285 16.32 -11.44 -4.34
CA THR A 285 15.12 -10.72 -3.89
C THR A 285 14.92 -9.41 -4.62
N THR A 286 15.98 -8.65 -4.90
CA THR A 286 15.86 -7.43 -5.70
C THR A 286 15.31 -7.74 -7.09
N GLY A 287 15.82 -8.80 -7.73
CA GLY A 287 15.28 -9.29 -9.00
C GLY A 287 13.82 -9.75 -8.90
N ASN A 288 13.44 -10.46 -7.82
CA ASN A 288 12.06 -10.88 -7.58
C ASN A 288 11.12 -9.69 -7.39
N ILE A 289 11.55 -8.67 -6.64
CA ILE A 289 10.78 -7.43 -6.48
C ILE A 289 10.52 -6.79 -7.83
N ILE A 290 11.55 -6.58 -8.66
CA ILE A 290 11.39 -5.95 -9.98
C ILE A 290 10.48 -6.76 -10.88
N ARG A 291 10.67 -8.09 -10.95
CA ARG A 291 9.77 -8.98 -11.71
C ARG A 291 8.34 -8.94 -11.17
N GLY A 292 8.18 -8.94 -9.86
CA GLY A 292 6.88 -8.86 -9.19
C GLY A 292 6.15 -7.55 -9.47
N LEU A 293 6.84 -6.42 -9.46
CA LEU A 293 6.26 -5.12 -9.81
C LEU A 293 5.75 -5.09 -11.26
N ARG A 294 6.50 -5.67 -12.21
CA ARG A 294 6.04 -5.80 -13.60
C ARG A 294 4.83 -6.73 -13.71
N LEU A 295 4.90 -7.90 -13.07
CA LEU A 295 3.79 -8.86 -13.07
C LEU A 295 2.51 -8.23 -12.51
N ILE A 296 2.62 -7.44 -11.44
CA ILE A 296 1.47 -6.74 -10.86
C ILE A 296 0.86 -5.73 -11.84
N ASN A 297 1.64 -5.14 -12.74
CA ASN A 297 1.10 -4.26 -13.78
C ASN A 297 0.42 -5.04 -14.92
N ASP A 298 0.87 -6.26 -15.18
CA ASP A 298 0.34 -7.11 -16.26
C ASP A 298 -0.91 -7.91 -15.84
N VAL A 299 -1.16 -8.09 -14.54
CA VAL A 299 -2.33 -8.82 -14.03
C VAL A 299 -3.60 -8.00 -14.18
N ASP A 300 -4.63 -8.63 -14.76
CA ASP A 300 -6.00 -8.12 -14.72
C ASP A 300 -6.59 -8.31 -13.30
N TRP A 301 -6.47 -7.26 -12.50
CA TRP A 301 -6.96 -7.25 -11.12
C TRP A 301 -8.48 -7.31 -11.01
N THR A 302 -9.21 -6.97 -12.06
CA THR A 302 -10.66 -7.13 -12.12
C THR A 302 -11.02 -8.60 -12.13
N VAL A 303 -10.42 -9.37 -13.04
CA VAL A 303 -10.63 -10.82 -13.11
C VAL A 303 -10.13 -11.51 -11.84
N TRP A 304 -8.98 -11.08 -11.31
CA TRP A 304 -8.45 -11.61 -10.06
C TRP A 304 -9.40 -11.35 -8.88
N PHE A 305 -9.90 -10.11 -8.72
CA PHE A 305 -10.86 -9.72 -7.69
C PHE A 305 -12.10 -10.62 -7.74
N GLU A 306 -12.67 -10.79 -8.94
CA GLU A 306 -13.84 -11.62 -9.17
C GLU A 306 -13.60 -13.11 -8.86
N GLY A 307 -12.34 -13.57 -8.93
CA GLY A 307 -11.93 -14.91 -8.56
C GLY A 307 -11.73 -15.12 -7.06
N VAL A 308 -11.71 -14.06 -6.25
CA VAL A 308 -11.49 -14.13 -4.79
C VAL A 308 -12.62 -13.52 -3.96
N SER A 309 -13.46 -12.68 -4.54
CA SER A 309 -14.61 -12.05 -3.88
C SER A 309 -15.67 -13.09 -3.52
N ARG A 310 -15.86 -13.34 -2.22
CA ARG A 310 -16.94 -14.20 -1.73
C ARG A 310 -18.34 -13.67 -2.06
N ILE A 311 -18.46 -12.35 -2.21
CA ILE A 311 -19.71 -11.67 -2.60
C ILE A 311 -20.02 -11.98 -4.07
N ASP A 312 -19.02 -11.90 -4.95
CA ASP A 312 -19.19 -12.27 -6.36
C ASP A 312 -19.51 -13.76 -6.49
N THR A 313 -18.87 -14.63 -5.72
CA THR A 313 -19.18 -16.07 -5.72
C THR A 313 -20.66 -16.31 -5.39
N VAL A 314 -21.17 -15.76 -4.28
CA VAL A 314 -22.56 -16.01 -3.87
C VAL A 314 -23.58 -15.39 -4.84
N LEU A 315 -23.27 -14.23 -5.42
CA LEU A 315 -24.12 -13.61 -6.44
C LEU A 315 -24.15 -14.44 -7.73
N ARG A 316 -22.98 -14.90 -8.22
CA ARG A 316 -22.91 -15.75 -9.43
C ARG A 316 -23.64 -17.07 -9.29
N GLU A 317 -23.54 -17.70 -8.12
CA GLU A 317 -24.16 -19.00 -7.88
C GLU A 317 -25.69 -18.94 -7.83
N ARG A 318 -26.27 -17.79 -7.46
CA ARG A 318 -27.69 -17.68 -7.08
C ARG A 318 -28.50 -16.68 -7.90
N THR A 319 -27.88 -15.92 -8.81
CA THR A 319 -28.51 -14.82 -9.56
C THR A 319 -27.98 -14.77 -10.99
N ASP A 320 -28.47 -13.81 -11.77
CA ASP A 320 -28.01 -13.51 -13.13
C ASP A 320 -26.68 -12.73 -13.18
N PHE A 321 -26.05 -12.47 -12.03
CA PHE A 321 -24.84 -11.65 -11.90
C PHE A 321 -23.69 -12.04 -12.84
N ALA A 322 -23.56 -13.33 -13.19
CA ALA A 322 -22.54 -13.81 -14.13
C ALA A 322 -22.77 -13.33 -15.58
N ALA A 323 -24.03 -13.08 -15.97
CA ALA A 323 -24.41 -12.62 -17.30
C ALA A 323 -24.23 -11.10 -17.48
N LEU A 324 -24.10 -10.35 -16.38
CA LEU A 324 -23.93 -8.90 -16.39
C LEU A 324 -22.56 -8.50 -16.93
N ASP A 325 -22.46 -7.32 -17.54
CA ASP A 325 -21.20 -6.68 -17.86
C ASP A 325 -20.50 -6.13 -16.59
N PHE A 326 -19.22 -5.79 -16.70
CA PHE A 326 -18.43 -5.37 -15.55
C PHE A 326 -19.00 -4.12 -14.85
N PHE A 327 -19.51 -3.14 -15.60
CA PHE A 327 -20.04 -1.90 -15.03
C PHE A 327 -21.28 -2.17 -14.18
N SER A 328 -22.18 -3.05 -14.64
CA SER A 328 -23.35 -3.44 -13.86
C SER A 328 -22.98 -4.23 -12.61
N ARG A 329 -22.01 -5.15 -12.70
CA ARG A 329 -21.48 -5.87 -11.51
C ARG A 329 -20.89 -4.91 -10.49
N ASP A 330 -20.16 -3.90 -10.95
CA ASP A 330 -19.54 -2.90 -10.08
C ASP A 330 -20.57 -1.99 -9.38
N GLN A 331 -21.67 -1.65 -10.06
CA GLN A 331 -22.80 -0.97 -9.42
C GLN A 331 -23.40 -1.79 -8.28
N TYR A 332 -23.49 -3.11 -8.43
CA TYR A 332 -24.02 -3.99 -7.37
C TYR A 332 -23.06 -4.04 -6.19
N ARG A 333 -21.74 -4.16 -6.45
CA ARG A 333 -20.71 -4.09 -5.40
C ARG A 333 -20.78 -2.76 -4.63
N THR A 334 -20.85 -1.64 -5.36
CA THR A 334 -20.98 -0.30 -4.76
C THR A 334 -22.25 -0.19 -3.91
N ALA A 335 -23.39 -0.68 -4.40
CA ALA A 335 -24.64 -0.67 -3.65
C ALA A 335 -24.53 -1.50 -2.36
N ILE A 336 -23.92 -2.68 -2.41
CA ILE A 336 -23.67 -3.54 -1.24
C ILE A 336 -22.78 -2.82 -0.22
N GLU A 337 -21.69 -2.19 -0.65
CA GLU A 337 -20.82 -1.42 0.25
C GLU A 337 -21.56 -0.25 0.92
N GLU A 338 -22.35 0.50 0.17
CA GLU A 338 -23.14 1.63 0.69
C GLU A 338 -24.16 1.17 1.74
N LEU A 339 -24.87 0.08 1.45
CA LEU A 339 -25.89 -0.51 2.31
C LEU A 339 -25.27 -1.10 3.59
N ALA A 340 -24.13 -1.80 3.47
CA ALA A 340 -23.38 -2.34 4.60
C ALA A 340 -22.85 -1.23 5.52
N ARG A 341 -22.28 -0.16 4.96
CA ARG A 341 -21.68 0.96 5.73
C ARG A 341 -22.65 1.64 6.70
N ARG A 342 -23.96 1.55 6.45
CA ARG A 342 -25.02 2.18 7.25
C ARG A 342 -26.04 1.17 7.78
N SER A 343 -25.70 -0.10 7.77
CA SER A 343 -26.42 -1.16 8.49
C SER A 343 -25.49 -1.77 9.55
N ASN A 344 -26.03 -2.66 10.38
CA ASN A 344 -25.24 -3.45 11.33
C ASN A 344 -24.75 -4.77 10.71
N LEU A 345 -24.88 -4.93 9.38
CA LEU A 345 -24.56 -6.16 8.66
C LEU A 345 -23.25 -6.01 7.88
N SER A 346 -22.54 -7.14 7.68
CA SER A 346 -21.40 -7.18 6.77
C SER A 346 -21.86 -7.12 5.31
N GLU A 347 -20.96 -6.71 4.41
CA GLU A 347 -21.22 -6.69 2.96
C GLU A 347 -21.71 -8.04 2.44
N TYR A 348 -21.11 -9.13 2.91
CA TYR A 348 -21.55 -10.50 2.59
C TYR A 348 -22.99 -10.77 3.04
N ARG A 349 -23.37 -10.37 4.27
CA ARG A 349 -24.74 -10.56 4.78
C ARG A 349 -25.76 -9.69 4.05
N VAL A 350 -25.39 -8.48 3.63
CA VAL A 350 -26.25 -7.63 2.80
C VAL A 350 -26.50 -8.29 1.44
N ALA A 351 -25.46 -8.85 0.81
CA ALA A 351 -25.59 -9.58 -0.45
C ALA A 351 -26.51 -10.80 -0.30
N GLU A 352 -26.31 -11.64 0.72
CA GLU A 352 -27.20 -12.78 1.01
C GLU A 352 -28.65 -12.32 1.17
N LYS A 353 -28.89 -11.23 1.90
CA LYS A 353 -30.26 -10.77 2.17
C LYS A 353 -30.95 -10.21 0.92
N ALA A 354 -30.20 -9.60 0.01
CA ALA A 354 -30.70 -9.20 -1.30
C ALA A 354 -31.11 -10.43 -2.15
N ILE A 355 -30.26 -11.47 -2.16
CA ILE A 355 -30.55 -12.72 -2.87
C ILE A 355 -31.80 -13.40 -2.29
N GLU A 356 -31.92 -13.48 -0.96
CA GLU A 356 -33.08 -14.07 -0.31
C GLU A 356 -34.38 -13.35 -0.68
N LEU A 357 -34.42 -12.01 -0.62
CA LEU A 357 -35.61 -11.24 -0.99
C LEU A 357 -35.98 -11.43 -2.46
N ALA A 358 -34.98 -11.48 -3.32
CA ALA A 358 -35.20 -11.67 -4.74
C ALA A 358 -35.70 -13.09 -5.04
N GLY A 359 -35.24 -14.11 -4.31
CA GLY A 359 -35.70 -15.49 -4.44
C GLY A 359 -37.17 -15.66 -4.01
N HIS A 360 -37.59 -15.01 -2.93
CA HIS A 360 -39.00 -15.00 -2.50
C HIS A 360 -39.91 -14.27 -3.50
N ALA A 361 -39.42 -13.17 -4.09
CA ALA A 361 -40.16 -12.45 -5.13
C ALA A 361 -40.36 -13.27 -6.42
N ALA A 362 -39.41 -14.15 -6.75
CA ALA A 362 -39.53 -15.07 -7.87
C ALA A 362 -40.51 -16.23 -7.60
N SER A 363 -40.69 -16.63 -6.33
CA SER A 363 -41.66 -17.67 -5.94
C SER A 363 -43.08 -17.15 -5.75
N ASP A 364 -43.25 -15.89 -5.34
CA ASP A 364 -44.56 -15.25 -5.10
C ASP A 364 -45.18 -14.62 -6.38
N GLY A 365 -44.46 -14.67 -7.51
CA GLY A 365 -44.90 -14.14 -8.80
C GLY A 365 -45.97 -14.99 -9.48
N ASP A 366 -47.15 -14.39 -9.64
CA ASP A 366 -48.37 -14.87 -10.30
C ASP A 366 -48.14 -15.56 -11.67
N GLY A 367 -48.94 -16.58 -11.96
CA GLY A 367 -48.73 -17.55 -13.03
C GLY A 367 -49.04 -17.09 -14.46
N ASP A 368 -48.56 -15.92 -14.91
CA ASP A 368 -48.84 -15.47 -16.28
C ASP A 368 -47.74 -14.59 -16.93
N VAL A 369 -46.47 -14.98 -16.78
CA VAL A 369 -45.40 -14.51 -17.68
C VAL A 369 -44.66 -15.72 -18.24
N VAL A 370 -44.80 -15.90 -19.55
CA VAL A 370 -44.20 -16.97 -20.36
C VAL A 370 -42.73 -17.17 -20.02
N LEU A 371 -42.45 -18.32 -19.40
CA LEU A 371 -41.13 -18.84 -19.09
C LEU A 371 -40.34 -19.11 -20.36
N THR A 372 -39.51 -18.16 -20.78
CA THR A 372 -38.36 -18.44 -21.63
C THR A 372 -37.07 -18.26 -20.83
N GLY A 373 -36.55 -19.38 -20.31
CA GLY A 373 -35.12 -19.58 -20.07
C GLY A 373 -34.53 -19.00 -18.79
N SER A 374 -34.24 -19.89 -17.84
CA SER A 374 -33.46 -19.69 -16.60
C SER A 374 -34.12 -18.85 -15.50
N ALA A 375 -34.51 -19.54 -14.41
CA ALA A 375 -34.97 -18.93 -13.18
C ALA A 375 -33.80 -18.26 -12.41
N HIS A 376 -33.08 -17.34 -13.07
CA HIS A 376 -32.12 -16.49 -12.41
C HIS A 376 -32.87 -15.31 -11.80
N THR A 377 -32.79 -15.24 -10.48
CA THR A 377 -33.40 -14.19 -9.68
C THR A 377 -32.67 -12.86 -9.95
N ASP A 378 -33.37 -11.85 -10.48
CA ASP A 378 -32.82 -10.50 -10.69
C ASP A 378 -32.66 -9.78 -9.34
N VAL A 379 -31.46 -9.90 -8.78
CA VAL A 379 -31.08 -9.25 -7.52
C VAL A 379 -30.88 -7.74 -7.69
N GLY A 380 -30.69 -7.26 -8.93
CA GLY A 380 -30.52 -5.85 -9.26
C GLY A 380 -31.68 -4.99 -8.82
N PHE A 381 -32.89 -5.54 -8.92
CA PHE A 381 -34.12 -4.87 -8.50
C PHE A 381 -34.12 -4.44 -7.02
N PHE A 382 -33.37 -5.16 -6.17
CA PHE A 382 -33.21 -4.86 -4.74
C PHE A 382 -31.92 -4.10 -4.41
N LEU A 383 -30.85 -4.26 -5.20
CA LEU A 383 -29.59 -3.56 -4.93
C LEU A 383 -29.60 -2.12 -5.47
N VAL A 384 -30.04 -1.96 -6.71
CA VAL A 384 -30.01 -0.68 -7.44
C VAL A 384 -31.39 -0.25 -7.96
N GLY A 385 -32.36 -1.16 -7.99
CA GLY A 385 -33.68 -0.93 -8.55
C GLY A 385 -34.76 -0.42 -7.59
N PRO A 386 -36.03 -0.41 -8.06
CA PRO A 386 -37.19 0.13 -7.35
C PRO A 386 -37.46 -0.50 -5.97
N ARG A 387 -37.13 -1.78 -5.77
CA ARG A 387 -37.35 -2.51 -4.51
C ARG A 387 -36.20 -2.38 -3.51
N ARG A 388 -35.22 -1.50 -3.77
CA ARG A 388 -34.15 -1.19 -2.82
C ARG A 388 -34.63 -0.78 -1.43
N LEU A 389 -35.78 -0.12 -1.32
CA LEU A 389 -36.36 0.26 -0.02
C LEU A 389 -36.77 -0.95 0.83
N GLU A 390 -37.15 -2.07 0.21
CA GLU A 390 -37.48 -3.30 0.93
C GLU A 390 -36.21 -3.92 1.52
N LEU A 391 -35.13 -3.97 0.73
CA LEU A 391 -33.82 -4.40 1.22
C LEU A 391 -33.33 -3.49 2.35
N GLU A 392 -33.43 -2.17 2.19
CA GLU A 392 -33.04 -1.19 3.22
C GLU A 392 -33.77 -1.43 4.55
N LYS A 393 -35.07 -1.72 4.50
CA LYS A 393 -35.85 -2.08 5.69
C LYS A 393 -35.37 -3.41 6.29
N ALA A 394 -35.18 -4.43 5.47
CA ALA A 394 -34.78 -5.77 5.91
C ALA A 394 -33.40 -5.79 6.60
N ILE A 395 -32.47 -4.93 6.17
CA ILE A 395 -31.12 -4.85 6.75
C ILE A 395 -31.00 -3.78 7.85
N GLY A 396 -32.06 -3.03 8.15
CA GLY A 396 -32.04 -1.94 9.13
C GLY A 396 -31.15 -0.76 8.70
N TYR A 397 -31.14 -0.43 7.41
CA TYR A 397 -30.33 0.65 6.83
C TYR A 397 -30.71 2.03 7.39
N ARG A 398 -29.71 2.84 7.73
CA ARG A 398 -29.88 4.20 8.27
C ARG A 398 -29.50 5.26 7.22
N PRO A 399 -30.46 5.83 6.47
CA PRO A 399 -30.17 6.81 5.41
C PRO A 399 -29.53 8.10 5.97
N THR A 400 -28.78 8.81 5.14
CA THR A 400 -28.33 10.18 5.47
C THR A 400 -29.51 11.15 5.54
N ILE A 401 -29.36 12.23 6.29
CA ILE A 401 -30.30 13.37 6.27
C ILE A 401 -30.48 13.88 4.84
N SER A 402 -29.40 14.05 4.08
CA SER A 402 -29.44 14.48 2.68
C SER A 402 -30.24 13.52 1.79
N GLN A 403 -30.04 12.20 1.91
CA GLN A 403 -30.84 11.21 1.18
C GLN A 403 -32.30 11.23 1.60
N THR A 404 -32.61 11.40 2.89
CA THR A 404 -33.99 11.50 3.38
C THR A 404 -34.68 12.74 2.80
N VAL A 405 -34.00 13.90 2.77
CA VAL A 405 -34.52 15.14 2.16
C VAL A 405 -34.69 14.97 0.66
N LYS A 406 -33.69 14.41 -0.05
CA LYS A 406 -33.78 14.15 -1.50
C LYS A 406 -34.94 13.21 -1.84
N ARG A 407 -35.16 12.17 -1.03
CA ARG A 407 -36.28 11.23 -1.17
C ARG A 407 -37.62 11.90 -0.88
N ALA A 408 -37.70 12.74 0.16
CA ALA A 408 -38.91 13.50 0.46
C ALA A 408 -39.26 14.46 -0.69
N PHE A 409 -38.27 15.15 -1.24
CA PHE A 409 -38.42 16.06 -2.38
C PHE A 409 -38.82 15.31 -3.67
N GLY A 410 -38.21 14.15 -3.93
CA GLY A 410 -38.59 13.29 -5.05
C GLY A 410 -40.01 12.74 -4.95
N LYS A 411 -40.50 12.44 -3.74
CA LYS A 411 -41.88 11.99 -3.50
C LYS A 411 -42.93 13.08 -3.75
N THR A 412 -42.57 14.35 -3.56
CA THR A 412 -43.47 15.48 -3.84
C THR A 412 -43.62 15.80 -5.34
N GLY A 413 -42.81 15.19 -6.22
CA GLY A 413 -42.89 15.42 -7.66
C GLY A 413 -42.77 16.91 -8.02
N TRP A 414 -43.57 17.36 -9.00
CA TRP A 414 -43.62 18.77 -9.41
C TRP A 414 -44.00 19.75 -8.28
N LEU A 415 -44.81 19.32 -7.31
CA LEU A 415 -45.20 20.16 -6.17
C LEU A 415 -44.01 20.52 -5.27
N GLY A 416 -42.99 19.66 -5.22
CA GLY A 416 -41.74 19.93 -4.50
C GLY A 416 -40.99 21.13 -5.06
N ILE A 417 -41.16 21.44 -6.35
CA ILE A 417 -40.55 22.59 -7.02
C ILE A 417 -41.50 23.80 -6.95
N VAL A 418 -42.76 23.60 -7.31
CA VAL A 418 -43.75 24.69 -7.45
C VAL A 418 -44.04 25.39 -6.12
N VAL A 419 -44.19 24.64 -5.02
CA VAL A 419 -44.55 25.22 -3.72
C VAL A 419 -43.46 26.14 -3.16
N PRO A 420 -42.17 25.74 -3.08
CA PRO A 420 -41.13 26.65 -2.61
C PRO A 420 -40.87 27.81 -3.56
N VAL A 421 -40.96 27.61 -4.88
CA VAL A 421 -40.85 28.72 -5.85
C VAL A 421 -41.99 29.71 -5.60
N PHE A 422 -43.24 29.26 -5.58
CA PHE A 422 -44.40 30.12 -5.32
C PHE A 422 -44.31 30.83 -3.96
N ALA A 423 -43.88 30.14 -2.90
CA ALA A 423 -43.71 30.73 -1.58
C ALA A 423 -42.60 31.79 -1.58
N LEU A 424 -41.49 31.56 -2.30
CA LEU A 424 -40.41 32.53 -2.45
C LEU A 424 -40.88 33.75 -3.27
N THR A 425 -41.60 33.53 -4.36
CA THR A 425 -42.19 34.60 -5.18
C THR A 425 -43.17 35.44 -4.36
N ALA A 426 -44.07 34.80 -3.59
CA ALA A 426 -44.99 35.49 -2.70
C ALA A 426 -44.26 36.29 -1.61
N LEU A 427 -43.21 35.72 -1.00
CA LEU A 427 -42.39 36.41 -0.01
C LEU A 427 -41.70 37.65 -0.60
N LEU A 428 -41.11 37.54 -1.79
CA LEU A 428 -40.47 38.65 -2.49
C LEU A 428 -41.47 39.75 -2.86
N LEU A 429 -42.68 39.39 -3.27
CA LEU A 429 -43.76 40.34 -3.53
C LEU A 429 -44.20 41.08 -2.26
N VAL A 430 -44.33 40.38 -1.13
CA VAL A 430 -44.67 40.99 0.17
C VAL A 430 -43.55 41.93 0.64
N LEU A 431 -42.29 41.51 0.56
CA LEU A 431 -41.14 42.34 0.92
C LEU A 431 -41.04 43.59 0.04
N SER A 432 -41.22 43.43 -1.28
CA SER A 432 -41.19 44.54 -2.23
C SER A 432 -42.36 45.50 -2.00
N GLY A 433 -43.57 44.99 -1.74
CA GLY A 433 -44.74 45.79 -1.44
C GLY A 433 -44.57 46.61 -0.15
N ASN A 434 -44.04 45.99 0.90
CA ASN A 434 -43.73 46.68 2.16
C ASN A 434 -42.64 47.75 1.97
N ALA A 435 -41.59 47.46 1.19
CA ALA A 435 -40.55 48.44 0.88
C ALA A 435 -41.10 49.64 0.09
N LEU A 436 -41.93 49.39 -0.92
CA LEU A 436 -42.57 50.45 -1.72
C LEU A 436 -43.57 51.28 -0.90
N ALA A 437 -44.30 50.65 0.02
CA ALA A 437 -45.20 51.35 0.95
C ALA A 437 -44.42 52.27 1.90
N ASN A 438 -43.27 51.82 2.43
CA ASN A 438 -42.39 52.62 3.28
C ASN A 438 -41.72 53.78 2.53
N LEU A 439 -41.62 53.71 1.21
CA LEU A 439 -41.15 54.80 0.35
C LEU A 439 -42.24 55.83 0.01
N GLY A 440 -43.46 55.68 0.55
CA GLY A 440 -44.55 56.64 0.40
C GLY A 440 -45.28 56.59 -0.95
N LEU A 441 -45.14 55.49 -1.70
CA LEU A 441 -45.83 55.31 -2.97
C LEU A 441 -47.34 55.08 -2.75
N SER A 442 -48.15 55.60 -3.69
CA SER A 442 -49.60 55.39 -3.65
C SER A 442 -49.96 53.92 -3.86
N VAL A 443 -51.05 53.44 -3.24
CA VAL A 443 -51.51 52.05 -3.36
C VAL A 443 -51.68 51.60 -4.83
N PRO A 444 -52.23 52.41 -5.75
CA PRO A 444 -52.32 52.03 -7.17
C PRO A 444 -50.96 51.79 -7.84
N SER A 445 -49.96 52.62 -7.54
CA SER A 445 -48.60 52.45 -8.08
C SER A 445 -47.90 51.19 -7.56
N ILE A 446 -48.13 50.83 -6.30
CA ILE A 446 -47.58 49.60 -5.70
C ILE A 446 -48.20 48.37 -6.37
N VAL A 447 -49.52 48.36 -6.57
CA VAL A 447 -50.23 47.26 -7.25
C VAL A 447 -49.74 47.09 -8.69
N LEU A 448 -49.55 48.19 -9.42
CA LEU A 448 -49.03 48.16 -10.79
C LEU A 448 -47.58 47.61 -10.86
N MET A 449 -46.70 48.06 -9.96
CA MET A 449 -45.32 47.57 -9.91
C MET A 449 -45.24 46.11 -9.51
N LEU A 450 -46.02 45.67 -8.50
CA LEU A 450 -46.06 44.24 -8.11
C LEU A 450 -46.60 43.35 -9.24
N ALA A 451 -47.59 43.82 -10.02
CA ALA A 451 -48.08 43.10 -11.19
C ALA A 451 -47.02 42.98 -12.30
N LEU A 452 -46.22 44.02 -12.52
CA LEU A 452 -45.08 44.00 -13.45
C LEU A 452 -43.93 43.10 -12.96
N PHE A 453 -43.69 43.02 -11.65
CA PHE A 453 -42.67 42.16 -11.05
C PHE A 453 -43.07 40.69 -10.96
N ALA A 454 -44.38 40.39 -10.95
CA ALA A 454 -44.87 39.01 -10.87
C ALA A 454 -44.49 38.18 -12.10
N VAL A 455 -44.37 38.79 -13.28
CA VAL A 455 -44.04 38.08 -14.53
C VAL A 455 -42.56 37.62 -14.54
N PRO A 456 -41.55 38.49 -14.38
CA PRO A 456 -40.14 38.06 -14.33
C PRO A 456 -39.83 37.13 -13.14
N ALA A 457 -40.53 37.29 -12.01
CA ALA A 457 -40.34 36.45 -10.84
C ALA A 457 -40.99 35.05 -10.96
N SER A 458 -41.77 34.81 -12.02
CA SER A 458 -42.40 33.52 -12.34
C SER A 458 -41.68 32.73 -13.44
N GLU A 459 -40.76 33.37 -14.18
CA GLU A 459 -39.99 32.77 -15.28
C GLU A 459 -38.61 32.21 -14.84
N GLY A 460 -38.35 32.10 -13.53
CA GLY A 460 -37.09 31.61 -12.96
C GLY A 460 -37.04 30.11 -12.69
#